data_AF-A0AAV6FZ15-F1
#
_entry.id   AF-A0AAV6FZ15-F1
#
_cell.length_a   1.000
_cell.length_b   1.000
_cell.length_c   1.000
_cell.angle_alpha   90.00
_cell.angle_beta   90.00
_cell.angle_gamma   90.00
#
_symmetry.space_group_name_H-M   'P 1'
#
loop_
_entity.id
_entity.type
_entity.pdbx_description
1 polymer ?
#
loop_
_entity_poly.entity_id
_entity_poly.type
_entity_poly.pdbx_seq_one_letter_code
_entity_poly.pdbx_strand_id
1 'polypeptide(L)'
;MDSFKTPLRRKLDSLECHFTWNLSGSKRQRVEGLREYLEEVRKGGGCPWEGHLYNLLGYIVYHITDSAEEALAHLRQAEVALKEREPEGRGPRLLVNQANLAWVHYHLGELPKCHACLEEVTRLQEDFPAPPGCELHPEVYGEKGWTQIKFEHDLKKQAVANFEMALRGDPDRKEWHRLARRQKRLRERPKN
;
A
#
# COMPACT_ATOMS: atom_id res chain seq x y z
N MET A 1 21.21 9.27 17.61
CA MET A 1 21.98 9.87 16.50
C MET A 1 21.04 9.99 15.31
N ASP A 2 20.32 11.11 15.22
CA ASP A 2 19.53 11.41 14.02
C ASP A 2 20.49 11.89 12.94
N SER A 3 20.90 10.96 12.08
CA SER A 3 21.72 11.23 10.91
C SER A 3 20.98 12.20 9.97
N PHE A 4 21.68 13.18 9.42
CA PHE A 4 21.14 14.20 8.51
C PHE A 4 20.51 13.56 7.27
N LYS A 5 19.20 13.27 7.32
CA LYS A 5 18.44 12.81 6.16
C LYS A 5 18.43 13.89 5.08
N THR A 6 18.79 13.51 3.86
CA THR A 6 18.73 14.41 2.70
C THR A 6 17.29 14.93 2.50
N PRO A 7 17.10 16.11 1.87
CA PRO A 7 15.76 16.62 1.56
C PRO A 7 14.90 15.60 0.81
N LEU A 8 15.50 14.88 -0.14
CA LEU A 8 14.84 13.81 -0.89
C LEU A 8 14.39 12.67 0.04
N ARG A 9 15.25 12.22 0.95
CA ARG A 9 14.89 11.17 1.91
C ARG A 9 13.74 11.61 2.82
N ARG A 10 13.73 12.87 3.27
CA ARG A 10 12.61 13.42 4.06
C ARG A 10 11.30 13.43 3.28
N LYS A 11 11.33 13.78 1.99
CA LYS A 11 10.14 13.73 1.12
C LYS A 11 9.64 12.30 0.92
N LEU A 12 10.53 11.31 0.81
CA LEU A 12 10.15 9.89 0.72
C LEU A 12 9.55 9.37 2.02
N ASP A 13 10.14 9.74 3.17
CA ASP A 13 9.64 9.36 4.49
C ASP A 13 8.25 9.93 4.80
N SER A 14 7.82 11.02 4.15
CA SER A 14 6.49 11.60 4.30
C SER A 14 5.42 10.99 3.38
N LEU A 15 5.78 10.08 2.48
CA LEU A 15 4.82 9.41 1.61
C LEU A 15 3.99 8.39 2.40
N GLU A 16 2.77 8.11 1.93
CA GLU A 16 1.92 7.06 2.47
C GLU A 16 1.97 5.83 1.58
N CYS A 17 2.87 4.90 1.91
CA CYS A 17 3.05 3.65 1.17
C CYS A 17 3.66 2.54 2.03
N HIS A 18 3.91 1.38 1.43
CA HIS A 18 4.34 0.19 2.18
C HIS A 18 5.68 0.38 2.91
N PHE A 19 6.57 1.22 2.35
CA PHE A 19 7.88 1.55 2.92
C PHE A 19 7.79 2.46 4.17
N THR A 20 6.67 3.17 4.36
CA THR A 20 6.47 4.09 5.49
C THR A 20 5.43 3.59 6.49
N TRP A 21 4.71 2.50 6.18
CA TRP A 21 3.68 1.92 7.05
C TRP A 21 4.19 1.02 8.19
N ASN A 22 5.51 0.98 8.42
CA ASN A 22 6.14 0.22 9.50
C ASN A 22 5.73 -1.27 9.53
N LEU A 23 5.77 -1.92 8.36
CA LEU A 23 5.40 -3.33 8.19
C LEU A 23 6.54 -4.29 8.61
N SER A 24 7.74 -3.75 8.85
CA SER A 24 9.01 -4.45 9.11
C SER A 24 9.09 -5.17 10.45
N GLY A 25 8.13 -4.98 11.36
CA GLY A 25 8.06 -5.71 12.63
C GLY A 25 7.76 -7.21 12.49
N SER A 26 7.44 -7.70 11.28
CA SER A 26 7.06 -9.09 11.07
C SER A 26 8.26 -10.02 10.86
N LYS A 27 8.26 -11.17 11.53
CA LYS A 27 9.28 -12.23 11.33
C LYS A 27 9.39 -12.62 9.86
N ARG A 28 10.62 -12.76 9.33
CA ARG A 28 10.91 -13.14 7.92
C ARG A 28 10.06 -14.30 7.41
N GLN A 29 10.00 -15.42 8.15
CA GLN A 29 9.20 -16.60 7.79
C GLN A 29 7.71 -16.28 7.56
N ARG A 30 7.15 -15.33 8.32
CA ARG A 30 5.76 -14.89 8.13
C ARG A 30 5.61 -14.09 6.84
N VAL A 31 6.58 -13.25 6.51
CA VAL A 31 6.56 -12.47 5.28
C VAL A 31 6.75 -13.38 4.05
N GLU A 32 7.58 -14.42 4.17
CA GLU A 32 7.73 -15.47 3.14
C GLU A 32 6.42 -16.24 2.93
N GLY A 33 5.77 -16.71 4.01
CA GLY A 33 4.45 -17.36 3.89
C GLY A 33 3.36 -16.42 3.34
N LEU A 34 3.46 -15.11 3.61
CA LEU A 34 2.57 -14.12 3.02
C LEU A 34 2.82 -13.95 1.51
N ARG A 35 4.09 -13.95 1.07
CA ARG A 35 4.46 -13.93 -0.36
C ARG A 35 3.81 -15.11 -1.09
N GLU A 36 4.01 -16.32 -0.59
CA GLU A 36 3.44 -17.54 -1.18
C GLU A 36 1.91 -17.47 -1.28
N TYR A 37 1.25 -17.03 -0.20
CA TYR A 37 -0.20 -16.83 -0.21
C TYR A 37 -0.66 -15.82 -1.27
N LEU A 38 0.03 -14.68 -1.39
CA LEU A 38 -0.33 -13.66 -2.38
C LEU A 38 -0.09 -14.13 -3.81
N GLU A 39 0.97 -14.91 -4.05
CA GLU A 39 1.23 -15.54 -5.35
C GLU A 39 0.14 -16.54 -5.74
N GLU A 40 -0.36 -17.35 -4.80
CA GLU A 40 -1.48 -18.25 -5.06
C GLU A 40 -2.78 -17.49 -5.34
N VAL A 41 -3.07 -16.41 -4.58
CA VAL A 41 -4.22 -15.54 -4.87
C VAL A 41 -4.10 -14.89 -6.25
N ARG A 42 -2.90 -14.48 -6.65
CA ARG A 42 -2.62 -13.90 -7.97
C ARG A 42 -2.90 -14.92 -9.08
N LYS A 43 -2.39 -16.15 -8.95
CA LYS A 43 -2.61 -17.24 -9.93
C LYS A 43 -4.09 -17.61 -10.08
N GLY A 44 -4.85 -17.55 -8.98
CA GLY A 44 -6.28 -17.84 -8.99
C GLY A 44 -7.12 -16.84 -9.79
N GLY A 45 -6.61 -15.63 -10.04
CA GLY A 45 -7.31 -14.58 -10.77
C GLY A 45 -8.53 -14.00 -10.03
N GLY A 46 -9.12 -12.94 -10.61
CA GLY A 46 -10.38 -12.37 -10.13
C GLY A 46 -10.29 -11.65 -8.77
N CYS A 47 -9.09 -11.33 -8.28
CA CYS A 47 -8.92 -10.59 -7.04
C CYS A 47 -9.36 -9.12 -7.24
N PRO A 48 -10.36 -8.60 -6.49
CA PRO A 48 -10.77 -7.19 -6.61
C PRO A 48 -9.66 -6.22 -6.22
N TRP A 49 -8.67 -6.70 -5.46
CA TRP A 49 -7.54 -5.95 -4.95
C TRP A 49 -6.25 -6.22 -5.73
N GLU A 50 -6.33 -6.72 -6.96
CA GLU A 50 -5.18 -7.15 -7.76
C GLU A 50 -4.03 -6.14 -7.81
N GLY A 51 -4.29 -4.86 -8.12
CA GLY A 51 -3.26 -3.82 -8.09
C GLY A 51 -2.58 -3.66 -6.73
N HIS A 52 -3.37 -3.63 -5.65
CA HIS A 52 -2.88 -3.53 -4.27
C HIS A 52 -2.10 -4.80 -3.85
N LEU A 53 -2.49 -5.97 -4.36
CA LEU A 53 -1.77 -7.22 -4.19
C LEU A 53 -0.38 -7.13 -4.82
N TYR A 54 -0.28 -6.63 -6.05
CA TYR A 54 1.00 -6.42 -6.70
C TYR A 54 1.85 -5.34 -6.00
N ASN A 55 1.24 -4.27 -5.49
CA ASN A 55 1.94 -3.28 -4.66
C ASN A 55 2.60 -3.94 -3.44
N LEU A 56 1.85 -4.78 -2.73
CA LEU A 56 2.34 -5.49 -1.56
C LEU A 56 3.40 -6.54 -1.91
N LEU A 57 3.23 -7.27 -3.01
CA LEU A 57 4.26 -8.19 -3.52
C LEU A 57 5.56 -7.45 -3.83
N GLY A 58 5.51 -6.30 -4.50
CA GLY A 58 6.69 -5.48 -4.79
C GLY A 58 7.45 -5.09 -3.52
N TYR A 59 6.74 -4.63 -2.49
CA TYR A 59 7.34 -4.35 -1.18
C TYR A 59 7.95 -5.59 -0.53
N ILE A 60 7.22 -6.71 -0.50
CA ILE A 60 7.66 -7.95 0.16
C ILE A 60 8.91 -8.52 -0.53
N VAL A 61 8.88 -8.59 -1.86
CA VAL A 61 10.00 -9.08 -2.67
C VAL A 61 11.24 -8.24 -2.40
N TYR A 62 11.13 -6.91 -2.46
CA TYR A 62 12.24 -6.02 -2.14
C TYR A 62 12.87 -6.35 -0.77
N HIS A 63 12.06 -6.59 0.26
CA HIS A 63 12.57 -6.85 1.62
C HIS A 63 13.06 -8.28 1.88
N ILE A 64 12.60 -9.28 1.11
CA ILE A 64 13.01 -10.69 1.31
C ILE A 64 14.20 -11.06 0.43
N THR A 65 14.19 -10.62 -0.83
CA THR A 65 15.18 -11.04 -1.84
C THR A 65 16.25 -9.99 -2.09
N ASP A 66 16.06 -8.76 -1.62
CA ASP A 66 16.91 -7.59 -1.94
C ASP A 66 16.98 -7.31 -3.46
N SER A 67 16.03 -7.84 -4.24
CA SER A 67 15.93 -7.60 -5.68
C SER A 67 14.99 -6.44 -5.97
N ALA A 68 15.57 -5.29 -6.30
CA ALA A 68 14.82 -4.12 -6.72
C ALA A 68 14.17 -4.32 -8.10
N GLU A 69 14.79 -5.08 -8.99
CA GLU A 69 14.26 -5.39 -10.32
C GLU A 69 12.98 -6.24 -10.25
N GLU A 70 12.97 -7.30 -9.44
CA GLU A 70 11.79 -8.14 -9.21
C GLU A 70 10.67 -7.33 -8.54
N ALA A 71 11.03 -6.48 -7.57
CA ALA A 71 10.10 -5.56 -6.95
C ALA A 71 9.46 -4.59 -7.96
N LEU A 72 10.26 -3.97 -8.84
CA LEU A 72 9.77 -3.08 -9.90
C LEU A 72 8.87 -3.81 -10.90
N ALA A 73 9.14 -5.08 -11.22
CA ALA A 73 8.27 -5.87 -12.10
C ALA A 73 6.85 -5.98 -11.52
N HIS A 74 6.74 -6.32 -10.23
CA HIS A 74 5.44 -6.33 -9.54
C HIS A 74 4.81 -4.94 -9.46
N LEU A 75 5.57 -3.89 -9.13
CA LEU A 75 5.01 -2.53 -9.05
C LEU A 75 4.50 -2.00 -10.39
N ARG A 76 5.11 -2.41 -11.52
CA ARG A 76 4.59 -2.10 -12.87
C ARG A 76 3.31 -2.87 -13.19
N GLN A 77 3.23 -4.13 -12.78
CA GLN A 77 1.98 -4.90 -12.89
C GLN A 77 0.86 -4.29 -12.05
N ALA A 78 1.19 -3.81 -10.84
CA ALA A 78 0.26 -3.05 -10.02
C ALA A 78 -0.23 -1.81 -10.75
N GLU A 79 0.67 -1.02 -11.33
CA GLU A 79 0.32 0.19 -12.07
C GLU A 79 -0.66 -0.12 -13.20
N VAL A 80 -0.37 -1.11 -14.05
CA VAL A 80 -1.27 -1.53 -15.15
C VAL A 80 -2.65 -1.92 -14.61
N ALA A 81 -2.71 -2.83 -13.63
CA ALA A 81 -3.98 -3.32 -13.08
C ALA A 81 -4.81 -2.22 -12.38
N LEU A 82 -4.15 -1.19 -11.83
CA LEU A 82 -4.83 -0.04 -11.23
C LEU A 82 -5.36 0.90 -12.31
N LYS A 83 -4.58 1.18 -13.36
CA LYS A 83 -5.01 2.04 -14.47
C LYS A 83 -6.20 1.46 -15.22
N GLU A 84 -6.24 0.14 -15.44
CA GLU A 84 -7.37 -0.53 -16.10
C GLU A 84 -8.71 -0.40 -15.35
N ARG A 85 -8.66 -0.08 -14.04
CA ARG A 85 -9.85 0.11 -13.20
C ARG A 85 -10.31 1.57 -13.14
N GLU A 86 -9.56 2.49 -13.72
CA GLU A 86 -9.85 3.92 -13.73
C GLU A 86 -10.25 4.35 -15.15
N PRO A 87 -11.35 5.12 -15.34
CA PRO A 87 -11.84 5.49 -16.68
C PRO A 87 -10.80 6.17 -17.57
N GLU A 88 -9.90 6.96 -16.98
CA GLU A 88 -8.87 7.73 -17.70
C GLU A 88 -7.47 7.10 -17.56
N GLY A 89 -7.37 5.87 -17.06
CA GLY A 89 -6.09 5.25 -16.77
C GLY A 89 -5.30 5.97 -15.68
N ARG A 90 -5.98 6.77 -14.85
CA ARG A 90 -5.40 7.54 -13.76
C ARG A 90 -6.44 7.79 -12.68
N GLY A 91 -6.03 7.68 -11.42
CA GLY A 91 -6.91 7.85 -10.28
C GLY A 91 -6.18 7.71 -8.95
N PRO A 92 -6.86 8.03 -7.83
CA PRO A 92 -6.24 8.08 -6.50
C PRO A 92 -5.70 6.73 -6.02
N ARG A 93 -6.11 5.61 -6.61
CA ARG A 93 -5.52 4.29 -6.32
C ARG A 93 -4.04 4.19 -6.69
N LEU A 94 -3.55 5.03 -7.60
CA LEU A 94 -2.15 5.06 -7.99
C LEU A 94 -1.24 5.72 -6.95
N LEU A 95 -1.79 6.42 -5.95
CA LEU A 95 -1.00 7.14 -4.95
C LEU A 95 0.02 6.25 -4.24
N VAL A 96 -0.43 5.09 -3.72
CA VAL A 96 0.45 4.13 -3.02
C VAL A 96 1.43 3.48 -3.99
N ASN A 97 0.99 3.20 -5.22
CA ASN A 97 1.83 2.59 -6.25
C ASN A 97 3.01 3.50 -6.65
N GLN A 98 2.73 4.77 -6.98
CA GLN A 98 3.76 5.74 -7.36
C GLN A 98 4.70 6.04 -6.18
N ALA A 99 4.17 6.10 -4.96
CA ALA A 99 5.00 6.24 -3.77
C ALA A 99 5.93 5.04 -3.54
N ASN A 100 5.44 3.81 -3.75
CA ASN A 100 6.29 2.60 -3.72
C ASN A 100 7.37 2.63 -4.81
N LEU A 101 7.01 3.01 -6.05
CA LEU A 101 7.96 3.14 -7.16
C LEU A 101 9.05 4.17 -6.84
N ALA A 102 8.68 5.32 -6.25
CA ALA A 102 9.63 6.34 -5.84
C ALA A 102 10.68 5.78 -4.85
N TRP A 103 10.23 5.00 -3.86
CA TRP A 103 11.11 4.34 -2.89
C TRP A 103 12.08 3.36 -3.55
N VAL A 104 11.59 2.49 -4.43
CA VAL A 104 12.46 1.48 -5.08
C VAL A 104 13.46 2.15 -6.04
N HIS A 105 13.03 3.17 -6.81
CA HIS A 105 13.94 3.94 -7.67
C HIS A 105 14.99 4.72 -6.87
N TYR A 106 14.62 5.27 -5.71
CA TYR A 106 15.57 5.90 -4.80
C TYR A 106 16.63 4.90 -4.32
N HIS A 107 16.23 3.70 -3.93
CA HIS A 107 17.16 2.66 -3.48
C HIS A 107 18.11 2.17 -4.57
N LEU A 108 17.67 2.19 -5.84
CA LEU A 108 18.50 1.89 -7.00
C LEU A 108 19.44 3.04 -7.42
N GLY A 109 19.33 4.21 -6.78
CA GLY A 109 20.05 5.42 -7.22
C GLY A 109 19.53 6.03 -8.51
N GLU A 110 18.37 5.58 -9.02
CA GLU A 110 17.71 6.09 -10.22
C GLU A 110 16.94 7.39 -9.92
N LEU A 111 17.67 8.42 -9.48
CA LEU A 111 17.09 9.67 -8.98
C LEU A 111 16.11 10.33 -9.96
N PRO A 112 16.34 10.40 -11.28
CA PRO A 112 15.37 10.98 -12.21
C PRO A 112 14.00 10.27 -12.17
N LYS A 113 14.00 8.93 -12.09
CA LYS A 113 12.76 8.14 -12.01
C LYS A 113 12.08 8.32 -10.65
N CYS A 114 12.86 8.37 -9.57
CA CYS A 114 12.34 8.69 -8.24
C CYS A 114 11.64 10.06 -8.23
N HIS A 115 12.23 11.10 -8.82
CA HIS A 115 11.61 12.43 -8.90
C HIS A 115 10.34 12.41 -9.75
N ALA A 116 10.33 11.72 -10.89
CA ALA A 116 9.14 11.58 -11.73
C ALA A 116 7.97 10.93 -10.97
N CYS A 117 8.23 9.87 -10.19
CA CYS A 117 7.20 9.27 -9.33
C CYS A 117 6.72 10.25 -8.24
N LEU A 118 7.61 11.03 -7.63
CA LEU A 118 7.23 12.04 -6.62
C LEU A 118 6.40 13.18 -7.21
N GLU A 119 6.70 13.61 -8.42
CA GLU A 119 5.90 14.58 -9.18
C GLU A 119 4.52 14.00 -9.48
N GLU A 120 4.44 12.74 -9.91
CA GLU A 120 3.17 12.08 -10.17
C GLU A 120 2.32 11.90 -8.91
N VAL A 121 2.92 11.54 -7.76
CA VAL A 121 2.21 11.55 -6.47
C VAL A 121 1.64 12.94 -6.18
N THR A 122 2.42 14.00 -6.39
CA THR A 122 1.98 15.38 -6.13
C THR A 122 0.79 15.73 -7.02
N ARG A 123 0.88 15.45 -8.33
CA ARG A 123 -0.22 15.68 -9.28
C ARG A 123 -1.46 14.88 -8.93
N LEU A 124 -1.31 13.61 -8.52
CA LEU A 124 -2.45 12.77 -8.14
C LEU A 124 -3.15 13.33 -6.90
N GLN A 125 -2.41 13.89 -5.94
CA GLN A 125 -2.99 14.53 -4.75
C GLN A 125 -3.71 15.85 -5.09
N GLU A 126 -3.21 16.60 -6.07
CA GLU A 126 -3.84 17.84 -6.55
C GLU A 126 -5.12 17.56 -7.33
N ASP A 127 -5.08 16.58 -8.24
CA ASP A 127 -6.22 16.24 -9.10
C ASP A 127 -7.30 15.45 -8.36
N PHE A 128 -6.91 14.65 -7.35
CA PHE A 128 -7.80 13.83 -6.53
C PHE A 128 -7.57 14.11 -5.03
N PRO A 129 -7.93 15.31 -4.55
CA PRO A 129 -7.68 15.69 -3.17
C PRO A 129 -8.47 14.82 -2.19
N ALA A 130 -7.96 14.71 -0.96
CA ALA A 130 -8.70 14.04 0.11
C ALA A 130 -10.05 14.76 0.36
N PRO A 131 -11.14 14.02 0.64
CA PRO A 131 -12.41 14.63 1.00
C PRO A 131 -12.30 15.54 2.23
N PRO A 132 -13.18 16.56 2.37
CA PRO A 132 -13.15 17.45 3.52
C PRO A 132 -13.16 16.72 4.86
N GLY A 133 -12.21 17.05 5.73
CA GLY A 133 -12.06 16.40 7.05
C GLY A 133 -11.29 15.08 7.04
N CYS A 134 -10.78 14.64 5.89
CA CYS A 134 -9.84 13.52 5.76
C CYS A 134 -8.43 14.04 5.53
N GLU A 135 -7.44 13.49 6.24
CA GLU A 135 -6.02 13.81 6.02
C GLU A 135 -5.48 13.14 4.75
N LEU A 136 -5.91 11.90 4.48
CA LEU A 136 -5.52 11.12 3.31
C LEU A 136 -6.74 10.76 2.46
N HIS A 137 -6.50 10.53 1.16
CA HIS A 137 -7.54 10.02 0.27
C HIS A 137 -8.04 8.63 0.74
N PRO A 138 -9.36 8.34 0.68
CA PRO A 138 -9.93 7.07 1.13
C PRO A 138 -9.29 5.80 0.56
N GLU A 139 -8.87 5.83 -0.70
CA GLU A 139 -8.15 4.71 -1.33
C GLU A 139 -6.83 4.38 -0.61
N VAL A 140 -6.10 5.39 -0.10
CA VAL A 140 -4.85 5.19 0.66
C VAL A 140 -5.15 4.52 2.00
N TYR A 141 -6.17 5.00 2.73
CA TYR A 141 -6.61 4.36 3.98
C TYR A 141 -7.12 2.94 3.74
N GLY A 142 -7.87 2.72 2.65
CA GLY A 142 -8.39 1.42 2.25
C GLY A 142 -7.27 0.42 1.99
N GLU A 143 -6.25 0.80 1.22
CA GLU A 143 -5.07 -0.03 0.95
C GLU A 143 -4.27 -0.29 2.23
N LYS A 144 -4.02 0.74 3.05
CA LYS A 144 -3.30 0.60 4.32
C LYS A 144 -3.99 -0.39 5.26
N GLY A 145 -5.31 -0.29 5.39
CA GLY A 145 -6.12 -1.25 6.15
C GLY A 145 -6.04 -2.66 5.57
N TRP A 146 -6.20 -2.80 4.26
CA TRP A 146 -6.13 -4.09 3.55
C TRP A 146 -4.76 -4.75 3.63
N THR A 147 -3.69 -3.97 3.66
CA THR A 147 -2.32 -4.45 3.87
C THR A 147 -2.15 -4.91 5.31
N GLN A 148 -2.46 -4.06 6.30
CA GLN A 148 -2.25 -4.35 7.72
C GLN A 148 -2.99 -5.60 8.23
N ILE A 149 -4.15 -5.95 7.67
CA ILE A 149 -4.85 -7.20 8.06
C ILE A 149 -4.07 -8.48 7.75
N LYS A 150 -3.04 -8.42 6.90
CA LYS A 150 -2.19 -9.57 6.52
C LYS A 150 -0.98 -9.74 7.45
N PHE A 151 -0.67 -8.75 8.27
CA PHE A 151 0.50 -8.75 9.14
C PHE A 151 0.14 -9.12 10.59
N GLU A 152 0.99 -8.78 11.56
CA GLU A 152 0.86 -9.18 12.96
C GLU A 152 -0.41 -8.65 13.64
N HIS A 153 -0.73 -9.21 14.81
CA HIS A 153 -1.94 -8.87 15.56
C HIS A 153 -2.09 -7.37 15.85
N ASP A 154 -1.00 -6.65 16.13
CA ASP A 154 -1.07 -5.22 16.42
C ASP A 154 -1.33 -4.36 15.17
N LEU A 155 -0.86 -4.78 13.99
CA LEU A 155 -1.22 -4.14 12.73
C LEU A 155 -2.67 -4.45 12.34
N LYS A 156 -3.15 -5.67 12.58
CA LYS A 156 -4.60 -5.98 12.53
C LYS A 156 -5.39 -5.07 13.48
N LYS A 157 -4.78 -4.69 14.61
CA LYS A 157 -5.16 -3.65 15.59
C LYS A 157 -5.54 -2.30 14.95
N GLN A 158 -4.71 -1.89 14.00
CA GLN A 158 -4.80 -0.58 13.34
C GLN A 158 -5.66 -0.62 12.07
N ALA A 159 -5.75 -1.77 11.41
CA ALA A 159 -6.48 -1.91 10.14
C ALA A 159 -7.95 -1.46 10.20
N VAL A 160 -8.64 -1.71 11.31
CA VAL A 160 -10.04 -1.27 11.48
C VAL A 160 -10.14 0.26 11.49
N ALA A 161 -9.23 0.95 12.17
CA ALA A 161 -9.21 2.40 12.19
C ALA A 161 -8.95 2.98 10.79
N ASN A 162 -8.05 2.35 10.02
CA ASN A 162 -7.84 2.74 8.62
C ASN A 162 -9.10 2.54 7.76
N PHE A 163 -9.82 1.42 7.88
CA PHE A 163 -11.10 1.26 7.16
C PHE A 163 -12.16 2.27 7.62
N GLU A 164 -12.22 2.62 8.91
CA GLU A 164 -13.13 3.65 9.41
C GLU A 164 -12.80 5.03 8.85
N MET A 165 -11.52 5.39 8.74
CA MET A 165 -11.09 6.63 8.09
C MET A 165 -11.39 6.64 6.60
N ALA A 166 -11.18 5.52 5.90
CA ALA A 166 -11.56 5.38 4.49
C ALA A 166 -13.08 5.59 4.30
N LEU A 167 -13.90 4.99 5.16
CA LEU A 167 -15.36 5.09 5.11
C LEU A 167 -15.91 6.48 5.50
N ARG A 168 -15.12 7.36 6.12
CA ARG A 168 -15.52 8.76 6.31
C ARG A 168 -15.53 9.53 4.99
N GLY A 169 -14.59 9.23 4.10
CA GLY A 169 -14.50 9.91 2.80
C GLY A 169 -15.25 9.20 1.67
N ASP A 170 -15.51 7.88 1.77
CA ASP A 170 -16.38 7.13 0.85
C ASP A 170 -17.27 6.15 1.67
N PRO A 171 -18.42 6.62 2.18
CA PRO A 171 -19.29 5.85 3.07
C PRO A 171 -19.98 4.64 2.43
N ASP A 172 -20.14 4.64 1.12
CA ASP A 172 -20.91 3.63 0.38
C ASP A 172 -20.06 2.42 -0.05
N ARG A 173 -18.76 2.45 0.26
CA ARG A 173 -17.81 1.41 -0.11
C ARG A 173 -18.03 0.09 0.64
N LYS A 174 -18.90 -0.75 0.08
CA LYS A 174 -19.33 -2.05 0.64
C LYS A 174 -18.17 -2.98 1.03
N GLU A 175 -17.08 -2.95 0.28
CA GLU A 175 -15.91 -3.80 0.52
C GLU A 175 -15.20 -3.45 1.83
N TRP A 176 -15.00 -2.16 2.11
CA TRP A 176 -14.37 -1.69 3.34
C TRP A 176 -15.24 -1.97 4.56
N HIS A 177 -16.56 -1.78 4.45
CA HIS A 177 -17.51 -2.22 5.48
C HIS A 177 -17.36 -3.70 5.80
N ARG A 178 -17.27 -4.56 4.77
CA ARG A 178 -17.13 -6.01 4.94
C ARG A 178 -15.81 -6.36 5.65
N LEU A 179 -14.70 -5.75 5.23
CA LEU A 179 -13.38 -5.97 5.83
C LEU A 179 -13.34 -5.49 7.28
N ALA A 180 -13.83 -4.27 7.57
CA ALA A 180 -13.89 -3.72 8.92
C ALA A 180 -14.71 -4.61 9.86
N ARG A 181 -15.94 -5.00 9.45
CA ARG A 181 -16.80 -5.89 10.25
C ARG A 181 -16.15 -7.25 10.50
N ARG A 182 -15.48 -7.84 9.51
CA ARG A 182 -14.74 -9.11 9.66
C ARG A 182 -13.65 -8.96 10.72
N GLN A 183 -12.88 -7.87 10.69
CA GLN A 183 -11.79 -7.66 11.64
C GLN A 183 -12.30 -7.38 13.07
N LYS A 184 -13.39 -6.61 13.24
CA LYS A 184 -14.01 -6.41 14.57
C LYS A 184 -14.42 -7.73 15.21
N ARG A 185 -15.12 -8.59 14.46
CA ARG A 185 -15.51 -9.94 14.93
C ARG A 185 -14.32 -10.82 15.33
N LEU A 186 -13.20 -10.73 14.62
CA LEU A 186 -12.00 -11.52 14.95
C LEU A 186 -11.34 -11.08 16.25
N ARG A 187 -11.51 -9.81 16.67
CA ARG A 187 -10.98 -9.30 17.95
C ARG A 187 -11.82 -9.70 19.15
N GLU A 188 -13.13 -9.82 18.95
CA GLU A 188 -14.10 -10.16 20.01
C GLU A 188 -14.14 -11.66 20.31
N ARG A 189 -13.50 -12.50 19.49
CA ARG A 189 -13.39 -13.94 19.77
C ARG A 189 -12.51 -14.20 21.00
N PRO A 190 -12.98 -14.97 21.99
CA PRO A 190 -12.15 -15.35 23.11
C PRO A 190 -10.92 -16.11 22.61
N LYS A 191 -9.77 -15.78 23.19
CA LYS A 191 -8.54 -16.54 22.96
C LYS A 191 -8.66 -17.84 23.75
N ASN A 192 -8.99 -18.93 23.06
CA ASN A 192 -8.85 -20.27 23.61
C ASN A 192 -7.37 -20.64 23.74
#